data_AF-A0A8S3APS0-F1
#
_entry.id   AF-A0A8S3APS0-F1
#
_cell.length_a   1.000
_cell.length_b   1.000
_cell.length_c   1.000
_cell.angle_alpha   90.00
_cell.angle_beta   90.00
_cell.angle_gamma   90.00
#
_symmetry.space_group_name_H-M   'P 1'
#
loop_
_entity.id
_entity.type
_entity.pdbx_description
1 polymer ?
#
loop_
_entity_poly.entity_id
_entity_poly.type
_entity_poly.pdbx_seq_one_letter_code
_entity_poly.pdbx_strand_id
1 'polypeptide(L)'
;MCSRKGEFQYINPNTQLALFSSLMNQTGLLNNITWNVYTGMMNSSSDTQKWSLFTNMNDYRDIWFFGANRSHFTATNQLFLTYRYVKFWRFEVVYISMTEKSSSALHFEINQPPKPGICSITPSNGTITTKFTVICKDWADQDGIKDYSFYAWATHAEQRVILGSTISSLFELRLPVGCGNASLMNVIVQIRDQLNSMTEANLPAVSVIPTRTSIDSFIKAMKVASTMSSTDPLVELLSKNNSVLTGQVITTVSQVLNEMNTEIIRLGIQNIASIFVSPLGSREIPMSSHSWNTSTFNQYIQQLNDDASVREYLMKSMKDLTTTTWNNILLHASSLALLTHAINELTRDTSMLASSKCRDMAFTLESMARMVSSDDVKKIGNQLIQCAANVLSAVNVPLQQRGTILELDLNRSSATSNDYDDDMYLNLNLNGIFMKENEPSYERNFYHQKRTANIVVKQVAETLVAITNAFNIHLNVGQNMTVNTTSVFTSLEKTLVSSLSNKRITPFEGAQIHLPLSSNLTESDTISVRSMIQPLAVASATPGQVNTSLSTMISLSILDSHGKEISIHTDNEHPMEFFIPRDPNLIVPPMALYNATLIHDAKHQFYFH
;
A
#
# COMPACT_ATOMS: atom_id res chain seq x y z
N MET A 1 22.76 -18.18 -23.55
CA MET A 1 22.20 -18.59 -22.24
C MET A 1 23.23 -19.45 -21.53
N CYS A 2 23.52 -19.17 -20.25
CA CYS A 2 24.46 -19.96 -19.43
C CYS A 2 23.67 -20.78 -18.39
N SER A 3 22.83 -21.71 -18.85
CA SER A 3 22.33 -22.83 -18.04
C SER A 3 22.75 -24.09 -18.80
N ARG A 4 23.35 -25.05 -18.09
CA ARG A 4 23.77 -26.29 -18.74
C ARG A 4 22.52 -27.00 -19.27
N LYS A 5 22.60 -27.46 -20.53
CA LYS A 5 21.56 -28.26 -21.18
C LYS A 5 21.17 -29.41 -20.25
N GLY A 6 19.93 -29.41 -19.74
CA GLY A 6 19.40 -30.48 -18.89
C GLY A 6 19.15 -30.12 -17.41
N GLU A 7 19.57 -28.96 -16.92
CA GLU A 7 19.24 -28.51 -15.56
C GLU A 7 17.87 -27.83 -15.52
N PHE A 8 16.99 -28.29 -14.62
CA PHE A 8 15.72 -27.64 -14.31
C PHE A 8 15.96 -26.38 -13.48
N GLN A 9 15.26 -25.32 -13.82
CA GLN A 9 15.17 -24.12 -12.98
C GLN A 9 13.92 -24.21 -12.11
N TYR A 10 14.06 -23.96 -10.81
CA TYR A 10 12.95 -23.98 -9.88
C TYR A 10 12.21 -22.65 -9.87
N ILE A 11 10.89 -22.71 -9.96
CA ILE A 11 10.04 -21.52 -10.00
C ILE A 11 8.90 -21.65 -9.00
N ASN A 12 8.67 -20.58 -8.25
CA ASN A 12 7.47 -20.42 -7.46
C ASN A 12 6.25 -20.19 -8.36
N PRO A 13 5.11 -20.89 -8.16
CA PRO A 13 3.92 -20.74 -9.00
C PRO A 13 3.34 -19.33 -9.05
N ASN A 14 3.58 -18.48 -8.05
CA ASN A 14 3.16 -17.08 -8.04
C ASN A 14 4.08 -16.17 -8.88
N THR A 15 5.22 -16.68 -9.34
CA THR A 15 6.20 -15.92 -10.13
C THR A 15 5.86 -15.97 -11.61
N GLN A 16 5.98 -14.83 -12.28
CA GLN A 16 5.88 -14.74 -13.72
C GLN A 16 7.26 -14.99 -14.35
N LEU A 17 7.28 -15.58 -15.53
CA LEU A 17 8.52 -15.91 -16.24
C LEU A 17 8.78 -14.90 -17.36
N ALA A 18 9.95 -14.27 -17.35
CA ALA A 18 10.45 -13.47 -18.48
C ALA A 18 11.69 -14.12 -19.08
N LEU A 19 11.62 -14.48 -20.36
CA LEU A 19 12.67 -15.16 -21.10
C LEU A 19 13.23 -14.27 -22.20
N PHE A 20 14.54 -14.31 -22.34
CA PHE A 20 15.30 -13.52 -23.30
C PHE A 20 16.14 -14.45 -24.15
N SER A 21 16.03 -14.30 -25.47
CA SER A 21 16.81 -15.07 -26.43
C SER A 21 17.56 -14.15 -27.38
N SER A 22 18.79 -14.54 -27.72
CA SER A 22 19.63 -13.86 -28.70
C SER A 22 20.39 -14.87 -29.55
N LEU A 23 20.64 -14.51 -30.81
CA LEU A 23 21.50 -15.28 -31.72
C LEU A 23 22.95 -14.88 -31.47
N MET A 24 23.82 -15.85 -31.17
CA MET A 24 25.25 -15.56 -30.91
C MET A 24 26.06 -15.32 -32.19
N ASN A 25 25.62 -15.84 -33.34
CA ASN A 25 26.22 -15.60 -34.65
C ASN A 25 25.12 -15.19 -35.63
N GLN A 26 24.99 -13.90 -35.94
CA GLN A 26 24.09 -13.43 -36.99
C GLN A 26 24.78 -13.57 -38.35
N THR A 27 24.54 -14.67 -39.07
CA THR A 27 25.05 -14.86 -40.45
C THR A 27 23.95 -14.81 -41.52
N GLY A 28 22.75 -14.31 -41.19
CA GLY A 28 21.67 -14.13 -42.17
C GLY A 28 20.52 -13.26 -41.69
N LEU A 29 19.66 -12.84 -42.63
CA LEU A 29 18.41 -12.13 -42.33
C LEU A 29 17.47 -13.08 -41.58
N LEU A 30 17.02 -12.65 -40.41
CA LEU A 30 16.09 -13.38 -39.58
C LEU A 30 14.68 -13.29 -40.16
N ASN A 31 14.05 -14.44 -40.44
CA ASN A 31 12.69 -14.47 -40.99
C ASN A 31 11.64 -14.48 -39.88
N ASN A 32 11.81 -15.37 -38.89
CA ASN A 32 10.79 -15.55 -37.85
C ASN A 32 11.40 -16.04 -36.53
N ILE A 33 10.80 -15.63 -35.42
CA ILE A 33 11.04 -16.16 -34.07
C ILE A 33 9.72 -16.73 -33.58
N THR A 34 9.74 -17.89 -32.93
CA THR A 34 8.55 -18.46 -32.31
C THR A 34 8.89 -19.13 -30.99
N TRP A 35 8.10 -18.85 -29.96
CA TRP A 35 8.14 -19.54 -28.68
C TRP A 35 7.09 -20.64 -28.63
N ASN A 36 7.51 -21.83 -28.22
CA ASN A 36 6.66 -22.98 -27.96
C ASN A 36 6.74 -23.34 -26.47
N VAL A 37 5.57 -23.60 -25.87
CA VAL A 37 5.45 -24.01 -24.47
C VAL A 37 5.02 -25.46 -24.42
N TYR A 38 5.62 -26.26 -23.54
CA TYR A 38 5.31 -27.66 -23.35
C TYR A 38 5.09 -27.98 -21.88
N THR A 39 4.20 -28.93 -21.62
CA THR A 39 4.00 -29.55 -20.31
C THR A 39 4.75 -30.87 -20.24
N GLY A 40 5.34 -31.18 -19.09
CA GLY A 40 6.13 -32.39 -18.88
C GLY A 40 5.43 -33.36 -17.92
N MET A 41 5.44 -34.65 -18.27
CA MET A 41 5.10 -35.74 -17.36
C MET A 41 6.32 -36.63 -17.13
N MET A 42 6.56 -36.98 -15.86
CA MET A 42 7.65 -37.88 -15.49
C MET A 42 7.21 -39.32 -15.79
N ASN A 43 7.97 -40.03 -16.63
CA ASN A 43 7.67 -41.43 -16.92
C ASN A 43 8.32 -42.30 -15.84
N SER A 44 7.50 -42.90 -14.96
CA SER A 44 7.95 -43.63 -13.76
C SER A 44 8.89 -44.81 -14.04
N SER A 45 8.99 -45.24 -15.31
CA SER A 45 9.80 -46.38 -15.74
C SER A 45 11.14 -46.02 -16.40
N SER A 46 11.40 -44.75 -16.74
CA SER A 46 12.58 -44.40 -17.56
C SER A 46 13.33 -43.13 -17.14
N ASP A 47 12.92 -42.42 -16.08
CA ASP A 47 13.48 -41.12 -15.68
C ASP A 47 13.57 -40.08 -16.83
N THR A 48 12.81 -40.29 -17.91
CA THR A 48 12.75 -39.38 -19.05
C THR A 48 11.43 -38.61 -19.04
N GLN A 49 11.50 -37.29 -19.03
CA GLN A 49 10.33 -36.43 -19.21
C GLN A 49 9.79 -36.56 -20.63
N LYS A 50 8.49 -36.88 -20.74
CA LYS A 50 7.75 -36.73 -21.98
C LYS A 50 7.17 -35.32 -22.03
N TRP A 51 7.47 -34.60 -23.12
CA TRP A 51 6.99 -33.25 -23.36
C TRP A 51 5.78 -33.28 -24.30
N SER A 52 4.70 -32.64 -23.89
CA SER A 52 3.49 -32.44 -24.69
C SER A 52 3.33 -30.96 -24.99
N LEU A 53 3.08 -30.60 -26.24
CA LEU A 53 2.88 -29.19 -26.64
C LEU A 53 1.65 -28.61 -25.91
N PHE A 54 1.80 -27.42 -25.34
CA PHE A 54 0.70 -26.68 -24.74
C PHE A 54 -0.08 -25.96 -25.85
N THR A 55 -1.17 -26.59 -26.30
CA THR A 55 -1.93 -26.16 -27.48
C THR A 55 -2.68 -24.85 -27.31
N ASN A 56 -3.03 -24.47 -26.08
CA ASN A 56 -3.85 -23.29 -25.78
C ASN A 56 -3.04 -21.97 -25.77
N MET A 57 -1.76 -21.99 -26.16
CA MET A 57 -0.94 -20.78 -26.17
C MET A 57 -1.54 -19.65 -27.01
N ASN A 58 -2.19 -19.98 -28.13
CA ASN A 58 -2.85 -19.02 -29.00
C ASN A 58 -4.12 -18.42 -28.37
N ASP A 59 -4.87 -19.21 -27.60
CA ASP A 59 -6.09 -18.76 -26.90
C ASP A 59 -5.77 -17.74 -25.81
N TYR A 60 -4.57 -17.81 -25.24
CA TYR A 60 -4.09 -16.93 -24.18
C TYR A 60 -3.02 -15.93 -24.64
N ARG A 61 -2.92 -15.70 -25.95
CA ARG A 61 -2.02 -14.70 -26.51
C ARG A 61 -2.39 -13.31 -26.01
N ASP A 62 -1.40 -12.56 -25.56
CA ASP A 62 -1.54 -11.23 -24.96
C ASP A 62 -2.43 -11.20 -23.69
N ILE A 63 -2.69 -12.38 -23.10
CA ILE A 63 -3.37 -12.57 -21.81
C ILE A 63 -2.40 -13.20 -20.81
N TRP A 64 -1.87 -14.40 -21.15
CA TRP A 64 -0.86 -15.10 -20.35
C TRP A 64 0.50 -15.13 -21.04
N PHE A 65 0.53 -14.96 -22.36
CA PHE A 65 1.75 -15.04 -23.15
C PHE A 65 1.96 -13.76 -23.95
N PHE A 66 3.06 -13.07 -23.68
CA PHE A 66 3.45 -11.85 -24.39
C PHE A 66 4.74 -12.08 -25.16
N GLY A 67 4.85 -11.51 -26.36
CA GLY A 67 6.07 -11.60 -27.16
C GLY A 67 6.38 -12.99 -27.72
N ALA A 68 5.36 -13.82 -27.98
CA ALA A 68 5.51 -15.15 -28.55
C ALA A 68 6.34 -15.22 -29.86
N ASN A 69 6.39 -14.12 -30.62
CA ASN A 69 7.17 -14.01 -31.86
C ASN A 69 8.35 -13.03 -31.75
N ARG A 70 8.83 -12.77 -30.53
CA ARG A 70 9.93 -11.85 -30.25
C ARG A 70 11.05 -12.55 -29.48
N SER A 71 12.21 -11.90 -29.39
CA SER A 71 13.32 -12.32 -28.52
C SER A 71 12.98 -12.22 -27.02
N HIS A 72 11.98 -11.41 -26.68
CA HIS A 72 11.50 -11.20 -25.32
C HIS A 72 10.14 -11.88 -25.18
N PHE A 73 10.06 -12.86 -24.29
CA PHE A 73 8.84 -13.63 -24.05
C PHE A 73 8.48 -13.61 -22.57
N THR A 74 7.21 -13.33 -22.28
CA THR A 74 6.70 -13.35 -20.90
C THR A 74 5.56 -14.35 -20.79
N ALA A 75 5.63 -15.22 -19.78
CA ALA A 75 4.52 -16.05 -19.33
C ALA A 75 4.06 -15.58 -17.94
N THR A 76 2.78 -15.27 -17.77
CA THR A 76 2.24 -14.81 -16.49
C THR A 76 2.13 -15.97 -15.48
N ASN A 77 2.09 -15.64 -14.20
CA ASN A 77 1.93 -16.61 -13.10
C ASN A 77 0.58 -17.33 -13.15
N GLN A 78 -0.43 -16.73 -13.80
CA GLN A 78 -1.74 -17.34 -14.00
C GLN A 78 -1.65 -18.69 -14.72
N LEU A 79 -0.65 -18.89 -15.59
CA LEU A 79 -0.36 -20.18 -16.20
C LEU A 79 -0.14 -21.27 -15.14
N PHE A 80 0.79 -21.02 -14.21
CA PHE A 80 1.16 -21.98 -13.18
C PHE A 80 0.07 -22.12 -12.10
N LEU A 81 -0.63 -21.03 -11.79
CA LEU A 81 -1.76 -21.03 -10.85
C LEU A 81 -2.98 -21.79 -11.36
N THR A 82 -3.20 -21.80 -12.68
CA THR A 82 -4.31 -22.53 -13.31
C THR A 82 -3.96 -24.00 -13.49
N TYR A 83 -2.72 -24.29 -13.89
CA TYR A 83 -2.23 -25.65 -14.17
C TYR A 83 -1.37 -26.20 -13.03
N ARG A 84 -1.85 -26.11 -11.78
CA ARG A 84 -1.07 -26.49 -10.57
C ARG A 84 -0.62 -27.95 -10.54
N TYR A 85 -1.33 -28.82 -11.26
CA TYR A 85 -0.99 -30.23 -11.37
C TYR A 85 0.20 -30.50 -12.32
N VAL A 86 0.59 -29.52 -13.15
CA VAL A 86 1.72 -29.63 -14.06
C VAL A 86 2.99 -29.17 -13.35
N LYS A 87 3.81 -30.13 -12.94
CA LYS A 87 5.07 -29.86 -12.25
C LYS A 87 6.18 -29.36 -13.19
N PHE A 88 6.22 -29.85 -14.42
CA PHE A 88 7.33 -29.58 -15.34
C PHE A 88 6.88 -28.79 -16.56
N TRP A 89 7.64 -27.75 -16.90
CA TRP A 89 7.39 -26.89 -18.07
C TRP A 89 8.65 -26.76 -18.91
N ARG A 90 8.47 -26.68 -20.22
CA ARG A 90 9.55 -26.38 -21.16
C ARG A 90 9.16 -25.21 -22.03
N PHE A 91 10.06 -24.24 -22.14
CA PHE A 91 9.92 -23.08 -23.01
C PHE A 91 11.02 -23.15 -24.05
N GLU A 92 10.62 -23.30 -25.30
CA GLU A 92 11.51 -23.45 -26.44
C GLU A 92 11.36 -22.24 -27.34
N VAL A 93 12.49 -21.62 -27.69
CA VAL A 93 12.55 -20.62 -28.74
C VAL A 93 13.08 -21.26 -30.02
N VAL A 94 12.45 -20.94 -31.13
CA VAL A 94 12.83 -21.38 -32.46
C VAL A 94 13.09 -20.15 -33.32
N TYR A 95 14.29 -20.07 -33.87
CA TYR A 95 14.69 -19.09 -34.86
C TYR A 95 14.66 -19.74 -36.24
N ILE A 96 13.99 -19.10 -37.18
CA ILE A 96 13.94 -19.53 -38.58
C ILE A 96 14.59 -18.43 -39.42
N SER A 97 15.67 -18.77 -40.11
CA SER A 97 16.24 -17.97 -41.19
C SER A 97 15.87 -18.58 -42.54
N MET A 98 16.30 -17.95 -43.65
CA MET A 98 16.06 -18.49 -45.00
C MET A 98 16.73 -19.86 -45.23
N THR A 99 17.81 -20.14 -44.51
CA THR A 99 18.67 -21.32 -44.75
C THR A 99 18.76 -22.27 -43.57
N GLU A 100 18.46 -21.81 -42.35
CA GLU A 100 18.68 -22.57 -41.13
C GLU A 100 17.52 -22.42 -40.14
N LYS A 101 17.30 -23.50 -39.37
CA LYS A 101 16.43 -23.50 -38.20
C LYS A 101 17.29 -23.77 -36.97
N SER A 102 17.27 -22.84 -36.02
CA SER A 102 17.94 -23.00 -34.75
C SER A 102 16.93 -23.02 -33.62
N SER A 103 17.18 -23.78 -32.56
CA SER A 103 16.30 -23.81 -31.40
C SER A 103 17.08 -23.96 -30.11
N SER A 104 16.51 -23.42 -29.03
CA SER A 104 17.02 -23.56 -27.67
C SER A 104 15.84 -23.67 -26.72
N ALA A 105 16.00 -24.39 -25.62
CA ALA A 105 14.94 -24.55 -24.64
C ALA A 105 15.47 -24.44 -23.21
N LEU A 106 14.59 -23.98 -22.32
CA LEU A 106 14.75 -24.05 -20.87
C LEU A 106 13.68 -24.95 -20.28
N HIS A 107 14.04 -25.63 -19.20
CA HIS A 107 13.13 -26.49 -18.44
C HIS A 107 12.95 -25.92 -17.04
N PHE A 108 11.71 -25.95 -16.56
CA PHE A 108 11.31 -25.44 -15.27
C PHE A 108 10.57 -26.50 -14.46
N GLU A 109 10.84 -26.51 -13.18
CA GLU A 109 10.13 -27.29 -12.18
C GLU A 109 9.37 -26.31 -11.27
N ILE A 110 8.05 -26.46 -11.22
CA ILE A 110 7.19 -25.59 -10.42
C ILE A 110 7.16 -26.12 -9.00
N ASN A 111 7.59 -25.27 -8.08
CA ASN A 111 7.61 -25.59 -6.67
C ASN A 111 6.21 -25.91 -6.16
N GLN A 112 6.13 -26.93 -5.30
CA GLN A 112 4.88 -27.34 -4.66
C GLN A 112 4.79 -26.68 -3.27
N PRO A 113 3.58 -26.36 -2.80
CA PRO A 113 3.43 -25.77 -1.48
C PRO A 113 3.70 -26.78 -0.35
N PRO A 114 4.04 -26.31 0.86
CA PRO A 114 4.25 -27.15 2.03
C PRO A 114 3.11 -28.15 2.26
N LYS A 115 3.47 -29.40 2.56
CA LYS A 115 2.48 -30.44 2.87
C LYS A 115 1.71 -30.08 4.14
N PRO A 116 0.37 -30.29 4.16
CA PRO A 116 -0.45 -29.89 5.29
C PRO A 116 -0.02 -30.55 6.60
N GLY A 117 0.30 -29.73 7.59
CA GLY A 117 0.46 -30.12 9.00
C GLY A 117 -0.72 -29.64 9.84
N ILE A 118 -0.54 -29.59 11.17
CA ILE A 118 -1.57 -29.15 12.12
C ILE A 118 -1.05 -27.95 12.91
N CYS A 119 -1.86 -26.90 13.05
CA CYS A 119 -1.57 -25.79 13.96
C CYS A 119 -2.63 -25.72 15.07
N SER A 120 -2.21 -25.31 16.28
CA SER A 120 -3.08 -25.12 17.44
C SER A 120 -2.73 -23.84 18.17
N ILE A 121 -3.73 -23.19 18.79
CA ILE A 121 -3.58 -21.97 19.58
C ILE A 121 -4.13 -22.16 21.00
N THR A 122 -3.41 -21.68 22.01
CA THR A 122 -3.81 -21.76 23.42
C THR A 122 -3.42 -20.47 24.18
N PRO A 123 -4.26 -19.94 25.08
CA PRO A 123 -5.61 -20.38 25.43
C PRO A 123 -6.65 -20.03 24.34
N SER A 124 -7.88 -20.57 24.44
CA SER A 124 -8.98 -20.23 23.50
C SER A 124 -9.69 -18.92 23.84
N ASN A 125 -9.47 -18.39 25.05
CA ASN A 125 -10.09 -17.18 25.56
C ASN A 125 -9.03 -16.28 26.21
N GLY A 126 -9.17 -14.97 26.06
CA GLY A 126 -8.29 -13.99 26.71
C GLY A 126 -8.73 -12.54 26.48
N THR A 127 -7.80 -11.64 26.78
CA THR A 127 -7.90 -10.18 26.59
C THR A 127 -6.74 -9.70 25.72
N ILE A 128 -6.71 -8.41 25.38
CA ILE A 128 -5.62 -7.77 24.60
C ILE A 128 -4.23 -7.89 25.23
N THR A 129 -4.13 -8.14 26.54
CA THR A 129 -2.85 -8.37 27.24
C THR A 129 -2.48 -9.84 27.34
N THR A 130 -3.42 -10.74 27.05
CA THR A 130 -3.22 -12.20 27.15
C THR A 130 -2.22 -12.67 26.10
N LYS A 131 -1.30 -13.51 26.56
CA LYS A 131 -0.28 -14.14 25.73
C LYS A 131 -0.83 -15.43 25.16
N PHE A 132 -1.00 -15.49 23.84
CA PHE A 132 -1.44 -16.68 23.13
C PHE A 132 -0.22 -17.39 22.53
N THR A 133 -0.18 -18.70 22.67
CA THR A 133 0.87 -19.56 22.12
C THR A 133 0.30 -20.35 20.94
N VAL A 134 0.93 -20.22 19.78
CA VAL A 134 0.63 -20.99 18.57
C VAL A 134 1.73 -22.02 18.35
N ILE A 135 1.32 -23.26 18.05
CA ILE A 135 2.22 -24.38 17.78
C ILE A 135 1.79 -25.03 16.46
N CYS A 136 2.70 -25.13 15.50
CA CYS A 136 2.49 -25.82 14.23
C CYS A 136 3.36 -27.08 14.14
N LYS A 137 2.76 -28.26 14.02
CA LYS A 137 3.44 -29.56 13.97
C LYS A 137 3.25 -30.22 12.61
N ASP A 138 4.20 -31.09 12.27
CA ASP A 138 4.14 -31.98 11.11
C ASP A 138 4.04 -31.28 9.74
N TRP A 139 4.38 -29.99 9.69
CA TRP A 139 4.57 -29.27 8.44
C TRP A 139 5.91 -29.70 7.82
N ALA A 140 5.85 -30.16 6.58
CA ALA A 140 7.02 -30.63 5.85
C ALA A 140 6.98 -30.16 4.41
N ASP A 141 8.14 -29.79 3.91
CA ASP A 141 8.36 -29.44 2.50
C ASP A 141 9.69 -30.04 2.04
N GLN A 142 9.82 -30.35 0.74
CA GLN A 142 11.04 -30.93 0.19
C GLN A 142 12.23 -29.96 0.29
N ASP A 143 11.95 -28.66 0.18
CA ASP A 143 12.93 -27.59 0.28
C ASP A 143 13.03 -27.03 1.71
N GLY A 144 12.20 -27.53 2.63
CA GLY A 144 12.13 -27.11 4.02
C GLY A 144 11.26 -25.87 4.25
N ILE A 145 10.85 -25.67 5.50
CA ILE A 145 10.04 -24.51 5.91
C ILE A 145 10.95 -23.31 6.12
N LYS A 146 10.56 -22.16 5.56
CA LYS A 146 11.24 -20.88 5.69
C LYS A 146 10.71 -20.09 6.87
N ASP A 147 9.39 -19.86 6.93
CA ASP A 147 8.78 -19.06 7.99
C ASP A 147 7.29 -19.37 8.18
N TYR A 148 6.78 -18.91 9.32
CA TYR A 148 5.39 -18.90 9.73
C TYR A 148 4.96 -17.45 9.93
N SER A 149 3.91 -17.02 9.23
CA SER A 149 3.35 -15.68 9.33
C SER A 149 1.92 -15.74 9.88
N PHE A 150 1.61 -14.92 10.89
CA PHE A 150 0.36 -15.00 11.64
C PHE A 150 -0.54 -13.84 11.28
N TYR A 151 -1.80 -14.12 10.97
CA TYR A 151 -2.80 -13.13 10.63
C TYR A 151 -4.07 -13.34 11.44
N ALA A 152 -4.77 -12.26 11.75
CA ALA A 152 -6.07 -12.32 12.40
C ALA A 152 -7.07 -11.30 11.87
N TRP A 153 -8.35 -11.60 11.96
CA TRP A 153 -9.46 -10.70 11.63
C TRP A 153 -10.71 -11.03 12.45
N ALA A 154 -11.56 -10.02 12.65
CA ALA A 154 -12.81 -10.19 13.37
C ALA A 154 -13.93 -10.70 12.44
N THR A 155 -14.37 -9.87 11.49
CA THR A 155 -15.52 -10.14 10.62
C THR A 155 -15.13 -10.53 9.19
N HIS A 156 -14.38 -9.67 8.49
CA HIS A 156 -14.07 -9.85 7.07
C HIS A 156 -12.61 -10.26 6.87
N ALA A 157 -12.37 -11.36 6.13
CA ALA A 157 -11.02 -11.86 5.87
C ALA A 157 -10.15 -10.86 5.08
N GLU A 158 -10.77 -9.95 4.31
CA GLU A 158 -10.09 -8.87 3.60
C GLU A 158 -9.43 -7.84 4.54
N GLN A 159 -9.92 -7.74 5.78
CA GLN A 159 -9.41 -6.83 6.82
C GLN A 159 -8.36 -7.51 7.72
N ARG A 160 -7.80 -8.65 7.32
CA ARG A 160 -6.81 -9.36 8.12
C ARG A 160 -5.57 -8.52 8.38
N VAL A 161 -5.15 -8.51 9.64
CA VAL A 161 -3.94 -7.83 10.09
C VAL A 161 -2.85 -8.84 10.37
N ILE A 162 -1.61 -8.49 10.03
CA ILE A 162 -0.44 -9.30 10.39
C ILE A 162 -0.11 -9.07 11.88
N LEU A 163 0.18 -10.15 12.58
CA LEU A 163 0.57 -10.13 14.00
C LEU A 163 2.08 -10.36 14.19
N GLY A 164 2.75 -10.82 13.15
CA GLY A 164 4.17 -11.09 13.15
C GLY A 164 4.49 -12.38 12.42
N SER A 165 5.76 -12.75 12.45
CA SER A 165 6.25 -13.98 11.84
C SER A 165 7.47 -14.50 12.57
N THR A 166 7.75 -15.79 12.37
CA THR A 166 8.89 -16.48 12.99
C THR A 166 9.35 -17.63 12.10
N ILE A 167 10.63 -18.01 12.26
CA ILE A 167 11.18 -19.23 11.66
C ILE A 167 10.86 -20.48 12.51
N SER A 168 10.42 -20.28 13.76
CA SER A 168 10.07 -21.37 14.68
C SER A 168 8.62 -21.77 14.51
N SER A 169 8.33 -23.06 14.64
CA SER A 169 6.98 -23.59 14.70
C SER A 169 6.21 -23.24 15.97
N LEU A 170 6.90 -22.64 16.97
CA LEU A 170 6.34 -22.11 18.20
C LEU A 170 6.40 -20.58 18.16
N PHE A 171 5.26 -19.93 18.36
CA PHE A 171 5.17 -18.48 18.39
C PHE A 171 4.25 -17.97 19.49
N GLU A 172 4.62 -16.83 20.06
CA GLU A 172 3.85 -16.16 21.09
C GLU A 172 3.35 -14.82 20.55
N LEU A 173 2.03 -14.63 20.57
CA LEU A 173 1.39 -13.44 20.03
C LEU A 173 0.33 -12.88 20.97
N ARG A 174 -0.01 -11.62 20.74
CA ARG A 174 -1.20 -10.97 21.31
C ARG A 174 -2.20 -10.74 20.20
N LEU A 175 -3.46 -11.01 20.51
CA LEU A 175 -4.56 -10.86 19.57
C LEU A 175 -5.30 -9.55 19.82
N PRO A 176 -5.82 -8.93 18.75
CA PRO A 176 -6.69 -7.78 18.89
C PRO A 176 -8.06 -8.19 19.42
N VAL A 177 -8.86 -7.17 19.78
CA VAL A 177 -10.23 -7.35 20.25
C VAL A 177 -11.07 -8.03 19.18
N GLY A 178 -11.87 -9.03 19.58
CA GLY A 178 -12.85 -9.65 18.70
C GLY A 178 -14.18 -8.89 18.66
N CYS A 179 -14.89 -9.00 17.54
CA CYS A 179 -16.15 -8.29 17.31
C CYS A 179 -17.39 -9.15 17.68
N GLY A 180 -18.52 -8.49 17.93
CA GLY A 180 -19.82 -9.11 18.23
C GLY A 180 -19.93 -9.65 19.65
N ASN A 181 -21.09 -10.26 19.97
CA ASN A 181 -21.42 -10.73 21.33
C ASN A 181 -20.46 -11.81 21.87
N ALA A 182 -19.76 -12.52 20.99
CA ALA A 182 -18.81 -13.58 21.35
C ALA A 182 -17.33 -13.12 21.31
N SER A 183 -17.08 -11.88 20.90
CA SER A 183 -15.75 -11.29 20.71
C SER A 183 -14.76 -12.24 20.02
N LEU A 184 -15.19 -12.85 18.92
CA LEU A 184 -14.41 -13.88 18.24
C LEU A 184 -13.40 -13.27 17.27
N MET A 185 -12.21 -13.85 17.28
CA MET A 185 -11.11 -13.57 16.36
C MET A 185 -10.78 -14.82 15.57
N ASN A 186 -10.82 -14.71 14.25
CA ASN A 186 -10.31 -15.72 13.34
C ASN A 186 -8.79 -15.55 13.23
N VAL A 187 -8.06 -16.65 13.30
CA VAL A 187 -6.59 -16.65 13.23
C VAL A 187 -6.15 -17.66 12.18
N ILE A 188 -5.20 -17.27 11.35
CA ILE A 188 -4.57 -18.16 10.36
C ILE A 188 -3.06 -18.07 10.46
N VAL A 189 -2.41 -19.17 10.11
CA VAL A 189 -0.97 -19.23 9.91
C VAL A 189 -0.70 -19.45 8.43
N GLN A 190 0.12 -18.60 7.82
CA GLN A 190 0.72 -18.81 6.51
C GLN A 190 2.06 -19.51 6.72
N ILE A 191 2.20 -20.74 6.22
CA ILE A 191 3.43 -21.51 6.25
C ILE A 191 4.08 -21.39 4.89
N ARG A 192 5.34 -20.95 4.87
CA ARG A 192 6.09 -20.68 3.65
C ARG A 192 7.33 -21.58 3.56
N ASP A 193 7.62 -22.12 2.38
CA ASP A 193 8.87 -22.84 2.12
C ASP A 193 10.03 -21.92 1.68
N GLN A 194 11.22 -22.52 1.48
CA GLN A 194 12.42 -21.80 1.03
C GLN A 194 12.30 -21.16 -0.37
N LEU A 195 11.41 -21.67 -1.20
CA LEU A 195 11.12 -21.16 -2.55
C LEU A 195 9.88 -20.24 -2.57
N ASN A 196 9.41 -19.80 -1.41
CA ASN A 196 8.27 -18.90 -1.16
C ASN A 196 6.87 -19.45 -1.53
N SER A 197 6.69 -20.75 -1.77
CA SER A 197 5.33 -21.30 -1.90
C SER A 197 4.70 -21.40 -0.52
N MET A 198 3.37 -21.26 -0.46
CA MET A 198 2.65 -21.04 0.79
C MET A 198 1.43 -21.94 0.93
N THR A 199 1.19 -22.40 2.15
CA THR A 199 -0.04 -23.06 2.58
C THR A 199 -0.65 -22.31 3.76
N GLU A 200 -1.96 -22.11 3.76
CA GLU A 200 -2.68 -21.50 4.89
C GLU A 200 -3.25 -22.59 5.81
N ALA A 201 -3.05 -22.41 7.12
CA ALA A 201 -3.60 -23.24 8.17
C ALA A 201 -4.58 -22.44 9.02
N ASN A 202 -5.83 -22.88 9.06
CA ASN A 202 -6.85 -22.27 9.91
C ASN A 202 -6.68 -22.75 11.35
N LEU A 203 -6.66 -21.79 12.30
CA LEU A 203 -6.72 -22.09 13.73
C LEU A 203 -8.17 -22.00 14.22
N PRO A 204 -8.50 -22.66 15.35
CA PRO A 204 -9.75 -22.41 16.05
C PRO A 204 -9.91 -20.91 16.37
N ALA A 205 -11.12 -20.38 16.22
CA ALA A 205 -11.42 -19.01 16.60
C ALA A 205 -11.19 -18.80 18.11
N VAL A 206 -10.66 -17.62 18.47
CA VAL A 206 -10.30 -17.27 19.84
C VAL A 206 -11.22 -16.15 20.33
N SER A 207 -11.75 -16.26 21.55
CA SER A 207 -12.51 -15.17 22.16
C SER A 207 -11.57 -14.18 22.83
N VAL A 208 -11.52 -12.95 22.31
CA VAL A 208 -10.68 -11.87 22.84
C VAL A 208 -11.55 -10.73 23.30
N ILE A 209 -11.83 -10.69 24.59
CA ILE A 209 -12.79 -9.76 25.17
C ILE A 209 -12.13 -8.38 25.32
N PRO A 210 -12.80 -7.31 24.85
CA PRO A 210 -12.39 -5.95 25.19
C PRO A 210 -12.78 -5.68 26.64
N THR A 211 -11.81 -5.58 27.55
CA THR A 211 -12.11 -4.87 28.79
C THR A 211 -12.09 -3.38 28.45
N ARG A 212 -13.26 -2.78 28.22
CA ARG A 212 -13.42 -1.31 28.05
C ARG A 212 -12.74 -0.55 29.20
N THR A 213 -12.82 -1.11 30.41
CA THR A 213 -12.07 -0.66 31.60
C THR A 213 -10.55 -0.72 31.44
N SER A 214 -10.00 -1.70 30.71
CA SER A 214 -8.56 -1.80 30.42
C SER A 214 -8.11 -0.77 29.38
N ILE A 215 -8.96 -0.42 28.42
CA ILE A 215 -8.66 0.64 27.44
C ILE A 215 -8.76 2.01 28.10
N ASP A 216 -9.81 2.27 28.89
CA ASP A 216 -9.95 3.50 29.67
C ASP A 216 -8.83 3.65 30.71
N SER A 217 -8.42 2.56 31.36
CA SER A 217 -7.27 2.57 32.26
C SER A 217 -5.98 2.81 31.50
N PHE A 218 -5.82 2.23 30.30
CA PHE A 218 -4.66 2.43 29.44
C PHE A 218 -4.57 3.88 28.94
N ILE A 219 -5.67 4.47 28.47
CA ILE A 219 -5.78 5.89 28.08
C ILE A 219 -5.35 6.78 29.26
N LYS A 220 -5.90 6.53 30.46
CA LYS A 220 -5.51 7.26 31.69
C LYS A 220 -4.03 7.04 32.03
N ALA A 221 -3.55 5.81 31.92
CA ALA A 221 -2.17 5.46 32.22
C ALA A 221 -1.18 6.09 31.24
N MET A 222 -1.53 6.25 29.96
CA MET A 222 -0.67 6.91 28.97
C MET A 222 -0.58 8.42 29.19
N LYS A 223 -1.68 9.06 29.59
CA LYS A 223 -1.67 10.47 30.01
C LYS A 223 -0.65 10.68 31.13
N VAL A 224 -0.61 9.77 32.11
CA VAL A 224 0.36 9.79 33.24
C VAL A 224 1.77 9.34 32.83
N ALA A 225 1.89 8.33 31.95
CA ALA A 225 3.17 7.76 31.51
C ALA A 225 4.06 8.77 30.77
N SER A 226 3.44 9.79 30.17
CA SER A 226 4.17 10.92 29.57
C SER A 226 4.96 11.76 30.60
N THR A 227 4.71 11.56 31.91
CA THR A 227 5.29 12.33 33.01
C THR A 227 5.96 11.49 34.13
N MET A 228 5.58 10.23 34.33
CA MET A 228 6.17 9.30 35.34
C MET A 228 6.08 7.81 34.91
N SER A 229 6.77 6.90 35.61
CA SER A 229 6.68 5.46 35.33
C SER A 229 5.27 4.91 35.62
N SER A 230 4.59 4.41 34.59
CA SER A 230 3.28 3.76 34.72
C SER A 230 3.43 2.26 35.03
N THR A 231 2.53 1.72 35.85
CA THR A 231 2.40 0.27 36.13
C THR A 231 1.44 -0.44 35.17
N ASP A 232 0.94 0.25 34.15
CA ASP A 232 0.04 -0.33 33.17
C ASP A 232 0.75 -1.41 32.33
N PRO A 233 0.18 -2.63 32.19
CA PRO A 233 0.81 -3.72 31.49
C PRO A 233 1.14 -3.42 30.02
N LEU A 234 0.33 -2.62 29.32
CA LEU A 234 0.59 -2.26 27.92
C LEU A 234 1.73 -1.25 27.81
N VAL A 235 1.82 -0.29 28.74
CA VAL A 235 2.95 0.65 28.81
C VAL A 235 4.26 -0.09 29.09
N GLU A 236 4.24 -1.08 30.00
CA GLU A 236 5.40 -1.93 30.27
C GLU A 236 5.80 -2.78 29.05
N LEU A 237 4.84 -3.24 28.24
CA LEU A 237 5.15 -3.99 27.02
C LEU A 237 5.79 -3.10 25.95
N LEU A 238 5.33 -1.85 25.81
CA LEU A 238 5.90 -0.88 24.87
C LEU A 238 7.34 -0.46 25.27
N SER A 239 7.67 -0.43 26.56
CA SER A 239 9.00 -0.07 27.05
C SER A 239 10.07 -1.16 26.89
N LYS A 240 9.67 -2.42 26.62
CA LYS A 240 10.59 -3.56 26.46
C LYS A 240 11.43 -3.53 25.17
N ASN A 241 11.23 -2.53 24.30
CA ASN A 241 11.92 -2.34 23.02
C ASN A 241 12.00 -3.60 22.13
N ASN A 242 11.00 -4.48 22.23
CA ASN A 242 10.89 -5.66 21.39
C ASN A 242 10.05 -5.29 20.17
N SER A 243 10.70 -5.19 19.00
CA SER A 243 10.11 -4.73 17.75
C SER A 243 8.82 -5.45 17.34
N VAL A 244 8.74 -6.77 17.54
CA VAL A 244 7.55 -7.57 17.21
C VAL A 244 6.45 -7.33 18.23
N LEU A 245 6.79 -7.37 19.51
CA LEU A 245 5.83 -7.14 20.60
C LEU A 245 5.24 -5.73 20.55
N THR A 246 6.06 -4.71 20.34
CA THR A 246 5.62 -3.32 20.21
C THR A 246 4.70 -3.18 19.00
N GLY A 247 5.03 -3.79 17.86
CA GLY A 247 4.16 -3.83 16.68
C GLY A 247 2.80 -4.49 16.94
N GLN A 248 2.78 -5.61 17.68
CA GLN A 248 1.53 -6.29 18.07
C GLN A 248 0.65 -5.42 18.99
N VAL A 249 1.27 -4.75 19.97
CA VAL A 249 0.54 -3.86 20.89
C VAL A 249 -0.03 -2.66 20.12
N ILE A 250 0.76 -2.01 19.26
CA ILE A 250 0.30 -0.88 18.45
C ILE A 250 -0.84 -1.31 17.52
N THR A 251 -0.71 -2.45 16.84
CA THR A 251 -1.76 -3.01 15.97
C THR A 251 -3.06 -3.22 16.76
N THR A 252 -2.97 -3.88 17.91
CA THR A 252 -4.11 -4.21 18.76
C THR A 252 -4.83 -2.96 19.26
N VAL A 253 -4.09 -2.01 19.84
CA VAL A 253 -4.67 -0.78 20.36
C VAL A 253 -5.25 0.06 19.23
N SER A 254 -4.55 0.17 18.09
CA SER A 254 -5.02 0.98 16.96
C SER A 254 -6.35 0.47 16.40
N GLN A 255 -6.56 -0.85 16.35
CA GLN A 255 -7.84 -1.42 15.92
C GLN A 255 -8.97 -1.02 16.86
N VAL A 256 -8.76 -1.10 18.17
CA VAL A 256 -9.74 -0.65 19.16
C VAL A 256 -10.09 0.83 18.98
N LEU A 257 -9.08 1.70 18.83
CA LEU A 257 -9.31 3.13 18.61
C LEU A 257 -10.08 3.39 17.30
N ASN A 258 -9.76 2.66 16.23
CA ASN A 258 -10.46 2.78 14.96
C ASN A 258 -11.94 2.33 15.05
N GLU A 259 -12.22 1.26 15.81
CA GLU A 259 -13.59 0.83 16.10
C GLU A 259 -14.34 1.88 16.92
N MET A 260 -13.71 2.44 17.95
CA MET A 260 -14.29 3.50 18.78
C MET A 260 -14.63 4.74 17.95
N ASN A 261 -13.71 5.20 17.10
CA ASN A 261 -13.94 6.31 16.18
C ASN A 261 -15.14 6.03 15.25
N THR A 262 -15.21 4.83 14.69
CA THR A 262 -16.31 4.43 13.78
C THR A 262 -17.66 4.45 14.50
N GLU A 263 -17.72 3.91 15.72
CA GLU A 263 -18.96 3.84 16.50
C GLU A 263 -19.43 5.23 16.96
N ILE A 264 -18.49 6.09 17.35
CA ILE A 264 -18.78 7.48 17.74
C ILE A 264 -19.36 8.27 16.56
N ILE A 265 -18.76 8.13 15.38
CA ILE A 265 -19.24 8.76 14.15
C ILE A 265 -20.65 8.24 13.81
N ARG A 266 -20.88 6.93 13.96
CA ARG A 266 -22.21 6.32 13.75
C ARG A 266 -23.27 6.81 14.76
N LEU A 267 -22.91 6.92 16.04
CA LEU A 267 -23.84 7.25 17.13
C LEU A 267 -24.15 8.75 17.25
N GLY A 268 -23.21 9.62 16.89
CA GLY A 268 -23.32 11.06 17.15
C GLY A 268 -23.54 11.94 15.91
N ILE A 269 -23.36 11.42 14.69
CA ILE A 269 -22.93 12.28 13.59
C ILE A 269 -23.45 11.82 12.21
N GLN A 270 -24.75 11.97 11.93
CA GLN A 270 -25.29 11.78 10.57
C GLN A 270 -24.96 12.93 9.59
N ASN A 271 -24.22 13.97 10.02
CA ASN A 271 -24.02 15.22 9.26
C ASN A 271 -22.56 15.60 8.94
N ILE A 272 -21.55 14.85 9.36
CA ILE A 272 -20.14 15.17 9.05
C ILE A 272 -19.68 14.44 7.79
N ALA A 273 -20.47 14.55 6.72
CA ALA A 273 -19.98 14.27 5.36
C ALA A 273 -18.76 15.15 4.98
N SER A 274 -18.38 16.14 5.80
CA SER A 274 -17.24 17.04 5.58
C SER A 274 -15.88 16.54 6.04
N ILE A 275 -15.75 15.56 6.95
CA ILE A 275 -14.44 15.05 7.44
C ILE A 275 -13.93 13.86 6.61
N PHE A 276 -14.82 13.09 6.00
CA PHE A 276 -14.44 11.90 5.24
C PHE A 276 -14.14 12.23 3.79
N VAL A 277 -12.98 11.79 3.32
CA VAL A 277 -12.80 11.51 1.88
C VAL A 277 -13.65 10.27 1.61
N SER A 278 -14.77 10.47 0.92
CA SER A 278 -15.59 9.39 0.38
C SER A 278 -14.69 8.32 -0.27
N PRO A 279 -14.85 7.03 0.05
CA PRO A 279 -14.19 5.97 -0.70
C PRO A 279 -14.43 6.13 -2.20
N LEU A 280 -13.45 5.72 -3.02
CA LEU A 280 -13.58 5.75 -4.48
C LEU A 280 -14.90 5.10 -4.91
N GLY A 281 -15.84 5.88 -5.45
CA GLY A 281 -17.13 5.41 -5.96
C GLY A 281 -18.32 5.39 -4.98
N SER A 282 -18.20 5.92 -3.75
CA SER A 282 -19.34 5.94 -2.81
C SER A 282 -20.35 7.06 -3.12
N ARG A 283 -21.65 6.73 -3.08
CA ARG A 283 -22.76 7.71 -3.09
C ARG A 283 -22.76 8.55 -1.80
N GLU A 284 -22.99 9.85 -1.92
CA GLU A 284 -23.16 10.74 -0.78
C GLU A 284 -24.30 10.26 0.15
N ILE A 285 -24.07 10.34 1.46
CA ILE A 285 -25.11 10.16 2.47
C ILE A 285 -25.87 11.50 2.54
N PRO A 286 -27.21 11.52 2.38
CA PRO A 286 -27.98 12.76 2.45
C PRO A 286 -27.85 13.41 3.84
N MET A 287 -27.40 14.67 3.88
CA MET A 287 -27.39 15.51 5.08
C MET A 287 -28.83 15.67 5.60
N SER A 288 -29.08 15.27 6.85
CA SER A 288 -30.34 15.55 7.53
C SER A 288 -30.16 16.72 8.49
N SER A 289 -30.98 17.75 8.42
CA SER A 289 -30.84 18.99 9.22
C SER A 289 -31.24 18.82 10.69
N HIS A 290 -30.62 17.88 11.43
CA HIS A 290 -30.79 17.77 12.88
C HIS A 290 -29.84 18.71 13.63
N SER A 291 -30.41 19.47 14.58
CA SER A 291 -29.67 20.30 15.52
C SER A 291 -28.92 19.44 16.55
N TRP A 292 -27.70 19.85 16.87
CA TRP A 292 -26.75 19.10 17.69
C TRP A 292 -27.13 19.19 19.17
N ASN A 293 -26.98 18.10 19.92
CA ASN A 293 -26.93 18.17 21.38
C ASN A 293 -25.52 18.60 21.82
N THR A 294 -25.38 19.80 22.38
CA THR A 294 -24.10 20.38 22.82
C THR A 294 -23.33 19.47 23.80
N SER A 295 -24.03 18.71 24.65
CA SER A 295 -23.37 17.80 25.60
C SER A 295 -22.70 16.61 24.91
N THR A 296 -23.37 16.01 23.92
CA THR A 296 -22.85 14.91 23.10
C THR A 296 -21.68 15.37 22.23
N PHE A 297 -21.75 16.59 21.70
CA PHE A 297 -20.65 17.18 20.92
C PHE A 297 -19.40 17.42 21.78
N ASN A 298 -19.56 17.96 22.99
CA ASN A 298 -18.42 18.17 23.89
C ASN A 298 -17.76 16.84 24.30
N GLN A 299 -18.57 15.80 24.56
CA GLN A 299 -18.05 14.45 24.82
C GLN A 299 -17.28 13.88 23.62
N TYR A 300 -17.78 14.11 22.40
CA TYR A 300 -17.09 13.72 21.18
C TYR A 300 -15.73 14.39 21.04
N ILE A 301 -15.66 15.71 21.19
CA ILE A 301 -14.39 16.45 21.09
C ILE A 301 -13.40 16.01 22.18
N GLN A 302 -13.88 15.76 23.40
CA GLN A 302 -13.03 15.25 24.47
C GLN A 302 -12.44 13.88 24.10
N GLN A 303 -13.27 12.97 23.58
CA GLN A 303 -12.82 11.64 23.17
C GLN A 303 -11.79 11.69 22.03
N LEU A 304 -12.01 12.55 21.01
CA LEU A 304 -11.03 12.76 19.93
C LEU A 304 -9.66 13.18 20.46
N ASN A 305 -9.62 14.10 21.42
CA ASN A 305 -8.36 14.57 22.00
C ASN A 305 -7.68 13.51 22.86
N ASP A 306 -8.45 12.71 23.57
CA ASP A 306 -7.96 11.58 24.35
C ASP A 306 -7.33 10.53 23.43
N ASP A 307 -8.01 10.16 22.35
CA ASP A 307 -7.54 9.18 21.38
C ASP A 307 -6.34 9.69 20.58
N ALA A 308 -6.33 10.98 20.21
CA ALA A 308 -5.17 11.62 19.58
C ALA A 308 -3.92 11.58 20.46
N SER A 309 -4.08 11.77 21.78
CA SER A 309 -2.98 11.67 22.75
C SER A 309 -2.40 10.25 22.80
N VAL A 310 -3.27 9.24 22.74
CA VAL A 310 -2.85 7.83 22.64
C VAL A 310 -2.08 7.57 21.37
N ARG A 311 -2.60 8.02 20.22
CA ARG A 311 -1.95 7.79 18.91
C ARG A 311 -0.57 8.41 18.86
N GLU A 312 -0.40 9.61 19.40
CA GLU A 312 0.91 10.25 19.46
C GLU A 312 1.90 9.47 20.34
N TYR A 313 1.44 8.91 21.47
CA TYR A 313 2.26 8.06 22.33
C TYR A 313 2.70 6.76 21.63
N LEU A 314 1.76 6.08 20.97
CA LEU A 314 2.05 4.88 20.16
C LEU A 314 3.01 5.22 19.02
N MET A 315 2.83 6.36 18.36
CA MET A 315 3.69 6.81 17.26
C MET A 315 5.12 7.10 17.75
N LYS A 316 5.29 7.68 18.94
CA LYS A 316 6.62 7.84 19.56
C LYS A 316 7.27 6.49 19.82
N SER A 317 6.52 5.51 20.33
CA SER A 317 7.03 4.14 20.53
C SER A 317 7.40 3.46 19.21
N MET A 318 6.67 3.75 18.13
CA MET A 318 6.89 3.20 16.79
C MET A 318 8.12 3.80 16.10
N LYS A 319 8.40 5.08 16.34
CA LYS A 319 9.50 5.83 15.73
C LYS A 319 10.83 5.11 15.93
N ASP A 320 11.09 4.65 17.16
CA ASP A 320 12.38 4.11 17.59
C ASP A 320 12.57 2.62 17.25
N LEU A 321 11.56 1.96 16.69
CA LEU A 321 11.66 0.54 16.33
C LEU A 321 12.60 0.32 15.14
N THR A 322 13.49 -0.66 15.26
CA THR A 322 14.39 -1.05 14.18
C THR A 322 13.68 -1.92 13.14
N THR A 323 13.93 -1.60 11.87
CA THR A 323 13.36 -2.28 10.69
C THR A 323 14.48 -2.94 9.90
N THR A 324 14.89 -4.14 10.31
CA THR A 324 16.03 -4.87 9.71
C THR A 324 15.63 -6.02 8.80
N THR A 325 14.41 -6.55 8.94
CA THR A 325 13.90 -7.67 8.14
C THR A 325 12.61 -7.26 7.43
N TRP A 326 12.34 -7.84 6.26
CA TRP A 326 11.10 -7.59 5.51
C TRP A 326 9.85 -7.95 6.33
N ASN A 327 9.94 -8.96 7.18
CA ASN A 327 8.90 -9.37 8.13
C ASN A 327 8.56 -8.28 9.14
N ASN A 328 9.58 -7.65 9.74
CA ASN A 328 9.39 -6.52 10.65
C ASN A 328 8.85 -5.31 9.90
N ILE A 329 9.33 -5.03 8.69
CA ILE A 329 8.81 -3.95 7.84
C ILE A 329 7.32 -4.16 7.54
N LEU A 330 6.91 -5.38 7.21
CA LEU A 330 5.50 -5.70 6.95
C LEU A 330 4.64 -5.47 8.20
N LEU A 331 5.05 -6.00 9.35
CA LEU A 331 4.34 -5.77 10.61
C LEU A 331 4.24 -4.28 10.95
N HIS A 332 5.33 -3.54 10.77
CA HIS A 332 5.40 -2.13 11.11
C HIS A 332 4.60 -1.26 10.15
N ALA A 333 4.69 -1.52 8.84
CA ALA A 333 3.89 -0.83 7.84
C ALA A 333 2.39 -1.06 8.09
N SER A 334 1.98 -2.30 8.38
CA SER A 334 0.59 -2.61 8.76
C SER A 334 0.17 -1.90 10.05
N SER A 335 1.05 -1.88 11.07
CA SER A 335 0.78 -1.17 12.33
C SER A 335 0.59 0.34 12.09
N LEU A 336 1.39 0.95 11.22
CA LEU A 336 1.26 2.37 10.87
C LEU A 336 0.00 2.67 10.07
N ALA A 337 -0.35 1.83 9.10
CA ALA A 337 -1.58 1.99 8.33
C ALA A 337 -2.82 1.99 9.25
N LEU A 338 -2.83 1.11 10.28
CA LEU A 338 -3.88 1.07 11.30
C LEU A 338 -3.83 2.26 12.25
N LEU A 339 -2.62 2.62 12.73
CA LEU A 339 -2.43 3.73 13.67
C LEU A 339 -2.84 5.07 13.06
N THR A 340 -2.72 5.22 11.75
CA THR A 340 -3.07 6.45 11.01
C THR A 340 -4.50 6.44 10.43
N HIS A 341 -5.25 5.35 10.57
CA HIS A 341 -6.54 5.19 9.89
C HIS A 341 -7.58 6.26 10.28
N ALA A 342 -7.70 6.57 11.57
CA ALA A 342 -8.57 7.64 12.05
C ALA A 342 -7.91 9.02 11.85
N ILE A 343 -8.03 9.55 10.63
CA ILE A 343 -7.34 10.79 10.21
C ILE A 343 -7.68 12.03 11.06
N ASN A 344 -8.88 12.05 11.68
CA ASN A 344 -9.38 13.09 12.58
C ASN A 344 -8.75 13.06 13.98
N GLU A 345 -7.99 12.01 14.30
CA GLU A 345 -7.29 11.83 15.59
C GLU A 345 -5.77 12.01 15.44
N LEU A 346 -5.28 12.44 14.27
CA LEU A 346 -3.85 12.64 14.05
C LEU A 346 -3.45 14.10 14.28
N THR A 347 -2.59 14.32 15.27
CA THR A 347 -1.93 15.62 15.50
C THR A 347 -0.92 15.93 14.39
N ARG A 348 -0.44 17.18 14.33
CA ARG A 348 0.69 17.55 13.45
C ARG A 348 1.92 16.67 13.69
N ASP A 349 2.28 16.46 14.94
CA ASP A 349 3.45 15.68 15.30
C ASP A 349 3.27 14.21 14.96
N THR A 350 2.09 13.65 15.21
CA THR A 350 1.76 12.27 14.79
C THR A 350 1.89 12.12 13.28
N SER A 351 1.32 13.06 12.52
CA SER A 351 1.37 13.04 11.05
C SER A 351 2.81 13.13 10.54
N MET A 352 3.63 14.01 11.11
CA MET A 352 5.04 14.20 10.74
C MET A 352 5.91 12.97 11.08
N LEU A 353 5.70 12.38 12.26
CA LEU A 353 6.42 11.16 12.66
C LEU A 353 6.03 9.97 11.79
N ALA A 354 4.73 9.81 11.51
CA ALA A 354 4.23 8.74 10.67
C ALA A 354 4.73 8.87 9.22
N SER A 355 4.68 10.06 8.61
CA SER A 355 5.19 10.29 7.26
C SER A 355 6.70 10.05 7.17
N SER A 356 7.48 10.49 8.17
CA SER A 356 8.91 10.19 8.23
C SER A 356 9.16 8.69 8.33
N LYS A 357 8.47 7.98 9.22
CA LYS A 357 8.67 6.54 9.42
C LYS A 357 8.24 5.72 8.19
N CYS A 358 7.14 6.11 7.53
CA CYS A 358 6.70 5.48 6.28
C CYS A 358 7.72 5.68 5.15
N ARG A 359 8.33 6.87 5.05
CA ARG A 359 9.43 7.14 4.12
C ARG A 359 10.66 6.27 4.41
N ASP A 360 11.10 6.21 5.66
CA ASP A 360 12.32 5.46 6.04
C ASP A 360 12.14 3.95 5.76
N MET A 361 10.94 3.41 6.01
CA MET A 361 10.62 2.03 5.64
C MET A 361 10.52 1.82 4.13
N ALA A 362 10.04 2.80 3.36
CA ALA A 362 10.00 2.73 1.90
C ALA A 362 11.40 2.67 1.30
N PHE A 363 12.34 3.50 1.78
CA PHE A 363 13.75 3.41 1.37
C PHE A 363 14.40 2.09 1.78
N THR A 364 14.07 1.59 2.97
CA THR A 364 14.54 0.28 3.41
C THR A 364 14.04 -0.82 2.49
N LEU A 365 12.75 -0.80 2.14
CA LEU A 365 12.13 -1.73 1.19
C LEU A 365 12.81 -1.67 -0.19
N GLU A 366 12.99 -0.46 -0.73
CA GLU A 366 13.67 -0.24 -2.01
C GLU A 366 15.07 -0.86 -2.03
N SER A 367 15.85 -0.65 -0.98
CA SER A 367 17.22 -1.18 -0.86
C SER A 367 17.28 -2.71 -0.83
N MET A 368 16.25 -3.37 -0.31
CA MET A 368 16.20 -4.83 -0.19
C MET A 368 15.27 -5.52 -1.19
N ALA A 369 14.59 -4.78 -2.07
CA ALA A 369 13.53 -5.30 -2.94
C ALA A 369 14.00 -6.55 -3.73
N ARG A 370 15.24 -6.56 -4.23
CA ARG A 370 15.82 -7.71 -4.96
C ARG A 370 15.90 -9.01 -4.15
N MET A 371 15.90 -8.93 -2.82
CA MET A 371 15.97 -10.08 -1.90
C MET A 371 14.60 -10.48 -1.34
N VAL A 372 13.56 -9.68 -1.62
CA VAL A 372 12.20 -9.88 -1.11
C VAL A 372 11.33 -10.40 -2.24
N SER A 373 10.33 -11.23 -1.91
CA SER A 373 9.41 -11.72 -2.94
C SER A 373 8.53 -10.58 -3.46
N SER A 374 8.13 -10.66 -4.74
CA SER A 374 7.21 -9.68 -5.35
C SER A 374 5.92 -9.51 -4.54
N ASP A 375 5.37 -10.62 -4.03
CA ASP A 375 4.16 -10.62 -3.19
C ASP A 375 4.35 -9.85 -1.88
N ASP A 376 5.49 -10.00 -1.21
CA ASP A 376 5.78 -9.28 0.02
C ASP A 376 6.06 -7.80 -0.23
N VAL A 377 6.79 -7.48 -1.30
CA VAL A 377 7.00 -6.07 -1.72
C VAL A 377 5.65 -5.41 -1.97
N LYS A 378 4.72 -6.08 -2.66
CA LYS A 378 3.36 -5.59 -2.88
C LYS A 378 2.60 -5.39 -1.56
N LYS A 379 2.62 -6.37 -0.65
CA LYS A 379 1.96 -6.27 0.66
C LYS A 379 2.50 -5.08 1.47
N ILE A 380 3.82 -4.91 1.55
CA ILE A 380 4.44 -3.79 2.26
C ILE A 380 4.09 -2.47 1.59
N GLY A 381 4.23 -2.38 0.27
CA GLY A 381 3.91 -1.19 -0.51
C GLY A 381 2.47 -0.72 -0.30
N ASN A 382 1.50 -1.65 -0.28
CA ASN A 382 0.10 -1.34 0.02
C ASN A 382 -0.07 -0.63 1.36
N GLN A 383 0.58 -1.14 2.42
CA GLN A 383 0.45 -0.60 3.77
C GLN A 383 1.13 0.77 3.91
N LEU A 384 2.30 0.95 3.29
CA LEU A 384 3.01 2.23 3.30
C LEU A 384 2.27 3.30 2.49
N ILE A 385 1.68 2.93 1.34
CA ILE A 385 0.82 3.84 0.56
C ILE A 385 -0.42 4.23 1.35
N GLN A 386 -1.05 3.28 2.06
CA GLN A 386 -2.19 3.59 2.93
C GLN A 386 -1.80 4.57 4.05
N CYS A 387 -0.67 4.34 4.73
CA CYS A 387 -0.12 5.27 5.71
C CYS A 387 0.05 6.66 5.12
N ALA A 388 0.72 6.76 3.97
CA ALA A 388 1.00 8.02 3.28
C ALA A 388 -0.29 8.78 2.93
N ALA A 389 -1.32 8.06 2.47
CA ALA A 389 -2.63 8.63 2.17
C ALA A 389 -3.36 9.16 3.40
N ASN A 390 -3.30 8.41 4.50
CA ASN A 390 -3.92 8.77 5.76
C ASN A 390 -3.32 10.06 6.32
N VAL A 391 -1.98 10.15 6.41
CA VAL A 391 -1.29 11.33 6.94
C VAL A 391 -1.47 12.55 6.04
N LEU A 392 -1.49 12.36 4.71
CA LEU A 392 -1.76 13.43 3.76
C LEU A 392 -3.18 14.01 3.94
N SER A 393 -4.16 13.13 4.17
CA SER A 393 -5.54 13.56 4.46
C SER A 393 -5.62 14.29 5.79
N ALA A 394 -4.99 13.76 6.83
CA ALA A 394 -5.04 14.32 8.18
C ALA A 394 -4.51 15.75 8.26
N VAL A 395 -3.38 16.07 7.62
CA VAL A 395 -2.83 17.44 7.62
C VAL A 395 -3.66 18.42 6.81
N ASN A 396 -4.48 17.92 5.87
CA ASN A 396 -5.29 18.75 4.99
C ASN A 396 -6.64 19.12 5.62
N VAL A 397 -7.25 18.22 6.40
CA VAL A 397 -8.53 18.44 7.07
C VAL A 397 -8.62 19.77 7.86
N PRO A 398 -7.67 20.11 8.76
CA PRO A 398 -7.73 21.36 9.51
C PRO A 398 -7.46 22.59 8.62
N LEU A 399 -6.58 22.47 7.61
CA LEU A 399 -6.29 23.56 6.67
C LEU A 399 -7.51 23.94 5.81
N GLN A 400 -8.40 22.99 5.57
CA GLN A 400 -9.66 23.21 4.88
C GLN A 400 -10.83 23.59 5.81
N GLN A 401 -10.58 23.73 7.12
CA GLN A 401 -11.59 24.02 8.14
C GLN A 401 -12.73 22.99 8.16
N ARG A 402 -12.41 21.72 7.86
CA ARG A 402 -13.39 20.64 7.71
C ARG A 402 -13.45 19.69 8.89
N GLY A 403 -12.47 19.75 9.78
CA GLY A 403 -12.43 19.01 11.03
C GLY A 403 -12.00 19.91 12.19
N THR A 404 -12.23 19.42 13.40
CA THR A 404 -11.82 20.13 14.62
C THR A 404 -10.31 20.15 14.73
N ILE A 405 -9.75 21.32 15.10
CA ILE A 405 -8.35 21.41 15.48
C ILE A 405 -8.18 20.74 16.85
N LEU A 406 -7.29 19.75 16.92
CA LEU A 406 -7.00 19.05 18.16
C LEU A 406 -6.38 20.01 19.20
N GLU A 407 -6.75 19.83 20.47
CA GLU A 407 -6.33 20.67 21.59
C GLU A 407 -4.81 20.63 21.77
N LEU A 408 -4.18 19.46 21.59
CA LEU A 408 -2.72 19.33 21.59
C LEU A 408 -2.05 20.27 20.58
N ASP A 409 -2.61 20.34 19.37
CA ASP A 409 -2.11 21.19 18.31
C ASP A 409 -2.32 22.67 18.63
N LEU A 410 -3.48 23.03 19.19
CA LEU A 410 -3.82 24.39 19.60
C LEU A 410 -2.90 24.87 20.74
N ASN A 411 -2.74 24.06 21.78
CA ASN A 411 -1.91 24.34 22.96
C ASN A 411 -0.45 24.55 22.55
N ARG A 412 0.09 23.70 21.66
CA ARG A 412 1.46 23.84 21.13
C ARG A 412 1.65 25.10 20.30
N SER A 413 0.65 25.52 19.54
CA SER A 413 0.72 26.77 18.76
C SER A 413 0.55 28.04 19.60
N SER A 414 -0.03 27.92 20.80
CA SER A 414 -0.16 29.03 21.75
C SER A 414 1.03 29.15 22.72
N ALA A 415 1.85 28.12 22.84
CA ALA A 415 3.07 28.17 23.65
C ALA A 415 4.08 29.12 23.01
N THR A 416 4.68 30.02 23.80
CA THR A 416 5.78 30.87 23.35
C THR A 416 6.95 29.99 22.91
N SER A 417 7.47 30.20 21.70
CA SER A 417 8.63 29.46 21.20
C SER A 417 9.84 29.74 22.10
N ASN A 418 10.64 28.71 22.39
CA ASN A 418 11.98 28.92 22.96
C ASN A 418 13.01 29.33 21.87
N ASP A 419 12.59 29.31 20.61
CA ASP A 419 13.39 29.65 19.44
C ASP A 419 12.95 31.03 18.90
N TYR A 420 13.76 32.04 19.21
CA TYR A 420 13.51 33.46 18.92
C TYR A 420 13.35 33.73 17.41
N ASP A 421 14.01 32.94 16.57
CA ASP A 421 13.95 33.10 15.11
C ASP A 421 12.59 32.62 14.56
N ASP A 422 12.06 31.48 15.04
CA ASP A 422 10.74 30.98 14.62
C ASP A 422 9.63 31.96 15.00
N ASP A 423 9.68 32.58 16.19
CA ASP A 423 8.72 33.62 16.61
C ASP A 423 8.89 34.93 15.81
N MET A 424 10.11 35.32 15.44
CA MET A 424 10.36 36.51 14.60
C MET A 424 9.84 36.31 13.17
N TYR A 425 10.11 35.16 12.54
CA TYR A 425 9.59 34.83 11.20
C TYR A 425 8.07 34.67 11.17
N LEU A 426 7.48 34.15 12.25
CA LEU A 426 6.03 34.05 12.45
C LEU A 426 5.40 35.44 12.53
N ASN A 427 5.94 36.33 13.37
CA ASN A 427 5.48 37.72 13.50
C ASN A 427 5.65 38.52 12.20
N LEU A 428 6.75 38.34 11.46
CA LEU A 428 6.99 39.03 10.18
C LEU A 428 6.05 38.55 9.06
N ASN A 429 5.76 37.24 8.96
CA ASN A 429 4.80 36.72 7.98
C ASN A 429 3.34 37.02 8.34
N LEU A 430 3.02 37.05 9.64
CA LEU A 430 1.67 37.38 10.12
C LEU A 430 1.37 38.88 9.98
N ASN A 431 2.35 39.77 10.06
CA ASN A 431 2.16 41.22 9.86
C ASN A 431 1.69 41.61 8.44
N GLY A 432 1.73 40.71 7.46
CA GLY A 432 1.15 40.91 6.13
C GLY A 432 -0.33 40.51 6.01
N ILE A 433 -0.90 39.88 7.04
CA ILE A 433 -2.30 39.47 7.14
C ILE A 433 -2.89 40.30 8.29
N PHE A 434 -3.80 41.22 7.98
CA PHE A 434 -4.41 42.10 8.99
C PHE A 434 -4.96 41.28 10.17
N MET A 435 -4.26 41.34 11.31
CA MET A 435 -4.70 40.68 12.54
C MET A 435 -6.07 41.24 12.93
N LYS A 436 -7.07 40.37 13.04
CA LYS A 436 -8.23 40.67 13.87
C LYS A 436 -7.76 40.52 15.31
N GLU A 437 -7.87 41.58 16.10
CA GLU A 437 -7.36 41.74 17.47
C GLU A 437 -7.82 40.66 18.49
N ASN A 438 -8.60 39.64 18.09
CA ASN A 438 -9.27 38.71 19.00
C ASN A 438 -8.89 37.20 18.86
N GLU A 439 -8.07 36.74 17.89
CA GLU A 439 -7.83 35.29 17.67
C GLU A 439 -6.37 34.88 17.32
N PRO A 440 -5.32 35.31 18.05
CA PRO A 440 -3.91 35.06 17.72
C PRO A 440 -3.44 33.60 17.85
N SER A 441 -4.22 32.70 18.47
CA SER A 441 -3.90 31.27 18.59
C SER A 441 -4.26 30.47 17.33
N TYR A 442 -5.36 30.83 16.67
CA TYR A 442 -5.87 30.14 15.48
C TYR A 442 -4.98 30.40 14.26
N GLU A 443 -4.55 31.64 14.05
CA GLU A 443 -3.67 32.02 12.93
C GLU A 443 -2.28 31.37 13.07
N ARG A 444 -1.73 31.32 14.30
CA ARG A 444 -0.49 30.59 14.60
C ARG A 444 -0.64 29.09 14.33
N ASN A 445 -1.74 28.48 14.77
CA ASN A 445 -2.02 27.08 14.48
C ASN A 445 -2.03 26.83 12.97
N PHE A 446 -2.75 27.65 12.21
CA PHE A 446 -2.83 27.53 10.75
C PHE A 446 -1.44 27.60 10.08
N TYR A 447 -0.57 28.50 10.52
CA TYR A 447 0.81 28.56 10.05
C TYR A 447 1.57 27.24 10.28
N HIS A 448 1.52 26.70 11.50
CA HIS A 448 2.18 25.43 11.83
C HIS A 448 1.57 24.24 11.09
N GLN A 449 0.25 24.23 10.88
CA GLN A 449 -0.43 23.23 10.05
C GLN A 449 0.09 23.27 8.61
N LYS A 450 0.23 24.47 8.02
CA LYS A 450 0.75 24.64 6.66
C LYS A 450 2.20 24.19 6.52
N ARG A 451 3.07 24.54 7.48
CA ARG A 451 4.46 24.07 7.51
C ARG A 451 4.53 22.55 7.58
N THR A 452 3.72 21.94 8.46
CA THR A 452 3.65 20.48 8.61
C THR A 452 3.16 19.81 7.32
N ALA A 453 2.09 20.33 6.70
CA ALA A 453 1.57 19.82 5.45
C ALA A 453 2.62 19.82 4.33
N ASN A 454 3.41 20.88 4.19
CA ASN A 454 4.49 20.95 3.19
C ASN A 454 5.55 19.85 3.42
N ILE A 455 5.94 19.60 4.67
CA ILE A 455 6.89 18.54 5.03
C ILE A 455 6.29 17.16 4.72
N VAL A 456 5.05 16.92 5.14
CA VAL A 456 4.33 15.65 4.90
C VAL A 456 4.18 15.38 3.42
N VAL A 457 3.76 16.37 2.62
CA VAL A 457 3.63 16.26 1.15
C VAL A 457 4.96 15.83 0.52
N LYS A 458 6.07 16.45 0.92
CA LYS A 458 7.41 16.09 0.43
C LYS A 458 7.77 14.65 0.81
N GLN A 459 7.57 14.26 2.07
CA GLN A 459 7.89 12.91 2.54
C GLN A 459 7.01 11.83 1.91
N VAL A 460 5.73 12.12 1.67
CA VAL A 460 4.81 11.25 0.94
C VAL A 460 5.30 11.07 -0.50
N ALA A 461 5.69 12.14 -1.19
CA ALA A 461 6.25 12.03 -2.54
C ALA A 461 7.52 11.15 -2.58
N GLU A 462 8.45 11.35 -1.64
CA GLU A 462 9.65 10.52 -1.47
C GLU A 462 9.30 9.03 -1.23
N THR A 463 8.30 8.77 -0.38
CA THR A 463 7.78 7.42 -0.09
C THR A 463 7.25 6.75 -1.36
N LEU A 464 6.43 7.46 -2.14
CA LEU A 464 5.83 6.93 -3.37
C LEU A 464 6.88 6.61 -4.44
N VAL A 465 7.92 7.44 -4.56
CA VAL A 465 9.05 7.18 -5.46
C VAL A 465 9.78 5.90 -5.06
N ALA A 466 10.15 5.76 -3.78
CA ALA A 466 10.86 4.58 -3.28
C ALA A 466 10.04 3.28 -3.49
N ILE A 467 8.74 3.31 -3.21
CA ILE A 467 7.84 2.16 -3.45
C ILE A 467 7.72 1.85 -4.95
N THR A 468 7.63 2.89 -5.80
CA THR A 468 7.58 2.72 -7.26
C THR A 468 8.85 2.03 -7.77
N ASN A 469 10.01 2.43 -7.27
CA ASN A 469 11.29 1.81 -7.62
C ASN A 469 11.35 0.35 -7.15
N ALA A 470 10.89 0.07 -5.92
CA ALA A 470 10.78 -1.30 -5.41
C ALA A 470 9.86 -2.17 -6.29
N PHE A 471 8.71 -1.65 -6.72
CA PHE A 471 7.81 -2.36 -7.63
C PHE A 471 8.43 -2.60 -9.00
N ASN A 472 9.10 -1.59 -9.58
CA ASN A 472 9.71 -1.68 -10.90
C ASN A 472 10.82 -2.76 -10.98
N ILE A 473 11.50 -3.05 -9.87
CA ILE A 473 12.49 -4.15 -9.78
C ILE A 473 11.85 -5.51 -10.07
N HIS A 474 10.58 -5.70 -9.70
CA HIS A 474 9.85 -6.96 -9.88
C HIS A 474 8.97 -6.99 -11.13
N LEU A 475 8.91 -5.90 -11.89
CA LEU A 475 8.11 -5.79 -13.12
C LEU A 475 8.95 -6.05 -14.38
N ASN A 476 8.39 -6.85 -15.28
CA ASN A 476 8.83 -7.05 -16.65
C ASN A 476 7.80 -6.50 -17.64
N VAL A 477 8.17 -6.42 -18.92
CA VAL A 477 7.27 -5.94 -19.99
C VAL A 477 5.98 -6.76 -20.02
N GLY A 478 4.84 -6.05 -20.03
CA GLY A 478 3.48 -6.61 -20.01
C GLY A 478 2.93 -6.85 -18.60
N GLN A 479 3.69 -6.53 -17.55
CA GLN A 479 3.28 -6.77 -16.17
C GLN A 479 2.83 -5.48 -15.48
N ASN A 480 1.94 -5.62 -14.51
CA ASN A 480 1.53 -4.54 -13.64
C ASN A 480 1.55 -4.93 -12.15
N MET A 481 1.68 -3.92 -11.31
CA MET A 481 1.41 -3.98 -9.88
C MET A 481 0.35 -2.96 -9.55
N THR A 482 -0.70 -3.42 -8.87
CA THR A 482 -1.81 -2.58 -8.45
C THR A 482 -1.92 -2.58 -6.94
N VAL A 483 -2.10 -1.39 -6.38
CA VAL A 483 -2.49 -1.15 -5.00
C VAL A 483 -3.88 -0.55 -5.06
N ASN A 484 -4.82 -1.23 -4.40
CA ASN A 484 -6.19 -0.75 -4.31
C ASN A 484 -6.57 -0.76 -2.84
N THR A 485 -6.77 0.42 -2.28
CA THR A 485 -7.22 0.62 -0.91
C THR A 485 -8.47 1.49 -0.89
N THR A 486 -9.05 1.72 0.28
CA THR A 486 -10.25 2.55 0.42
C THR A 486 -10.03 4.01 0.04
N SER A 487 -8.79 4.51 0.10
CA SER A 487 -8.45 5.92 -0.13
C SER A 487 -7.49 6.15 -1.30
N VAL A 488 -6.76 5.13 -1.76
CA VAL A 488 -5.78 5.26 -2.84
C VAL A 488 -5.89 4.10 -3.81
N PHE A 489 -5.80 4.45 -5.09
CA PHE A 489 -5.48 3.52 -6.14
C PHE A 489 -4.11 3.87 -6.73
N THR A 490 -3.25 2.90 -6.93
CA THR A 490 -2.10 3.07 -7.83
C THR A 490 -1.89 1.83 -8.68
N SER A 491 -1.55 2.06 -9.94
CA SER A 491 -1.16 1.02 -10.89
C SER A 491 0.18 1.42 -11.49
N LEU A 492 1.14 0.49 -11.46
CA LEU A 492 2.41 0.61 -12.15
C LEU A 492 2.52 -0.52 -13.15
N GLU A 493 2.59 -0.19 -14.44
CA GLU A 493 2.72 -1.15 -15.52
C GLU A 493 4.02 -0.93 -16.27
N LYS A 494 4.76 -2.00 -16.58
CA LYS A 494 5.96 -1.93 -17.42
C LYS A 494 5.62 -2.36 -18.83
N THR A 495 5.89 -1.51 -19.81
CA THR A 495 5.48 -1.68 -21.21
C THR A 495 6.58 -1.23 -22.16
N LEU A 496 6.43 -1.59 -23.44
CA LEU A 496 7.24 -1.00 -24.52
C LEU A 496 6.68 0.37 -24.90
N VAL A 497 7.57 1.26 -25.34
CA VAL A 497 7.22 2.56 -25.92
C VAL A 497 6.26 2.38 -27.11
N SER A 498 6.51 1.39 -27.97
CA SER A 498 5.63 1.08 -29.11
C SER A 498 4.17 0.81 -28.72
N SER A 499 3.92 0.41 -27.47
CA SER A 499 2.60 0.08 -26.94
C SER A 499 1.91 1.26 -26.23
N LEU A 500 2.53 2.45 -26.19
CA LEU A 500 1.91 3.65 -25.64
C LEU A 500 0.87 4.28 -26.57
N SER A 501 1.08 4.13 -27.88
CA SER A 501 0.22 4.75 -28.88
C SER A 501 -1.23 4.27 -28.72
N ASN A 502 -2.16 5.21 -28.51
CA ASN A 502 -3.58 4.95 -28.23
C ASN A 502 -3.83 4.05 -27.01
N LYS A 503 -2.90 4.00 -26.06
CA LYS A 503 -3.07 3.20 -24.85
C LYS A 503 -4.17 3.81 -23.99
N ARG A 504 -5.07 2.93 -23.54
CA ARG A 504 -6.12 3.27 -22.58
C ARG A 504 -5.74 2.75 -21.21
N ILE A 505 -5.75 3.64 -20.23
CA ILE A 505 -5.48 3.33 -18.83
C ILE A 505 -6.78 3.52 -18.06
N THR A 506 -7.20 2.51 -17.32
CA THR A 506 -8.42 2.54 -16.51
C THR A 506 -8.02 2.65 -15.02
N PRO A 507 -7.90 3.87 -14.48
CA PRO A 507 -7.48 4.06 -13.09
C PRO A 507 -8.54 3.62 -12.08
N PHE A 508 -9.83 3.72 -12.41
CA PHE A 508 -10.94 3.23 -11.60
C PHE A 508 -12.16 2.96 -12.47
N GLU A 509 -13.21 2.41 -11.86
CA GLU A 509 -14.43 2.01 -12.57
C GLU A 509 -15.03 3.20 -13.34
N GLY A 510 -15.14 3.05 -14.66
CA GLY A 510 -15.68 4.05 -15.59
C GLY A 510 -14.72 5.16 -16.01
N ALA A 511 -13.57 5.33 -15.36
CA ALA A 511 -12.57 6.33 -15.76
C ALA A 511 -11.57 5.78 -16.77
N GLN A 512 -11.13 6.64 -17.70
CA GLN A 512 -10.16 6.28 -18.72
C GLN A 512 -9.19 7.43 -18.98
N ILE A 513 -7.92 7.11 -19.17
CA ILE A 513 -6.90 8.05 -19.65
C ILE A 513 -6.42 7.52 -20.99
N HIS A 514 -6.56 8.32 -22.05
CA HIS A 514 -6.11 7.97 -23.40
C HIS A 514 -4.83 8.73 -23.71
N LEU A 515 -3.77 7.99 -24.04
CA LEU A 515 -2.46 8.53 -24.38
C LEU A 515 -2.36 8.86 -25.88
N PRO A 516 -1.65 9.95 -26.25
CA PRO A 516 -1.55 10.41 -27.64
C PRO A 516 -0.64 9.55 -28.51
N LEU A 517 -0.73 9.77 -29.82
CA LEU A 517 -0.04 9.10 -30.91
C LEU A 517 1.38 9.64 -31.17
N SER A 518 2.17 10.05 -30.18
CA SER A 518 3.61 10.27 -30.42
C SER A 518 4.44 10.31 -29.14
N SER A 519 5.60 9.64 -29.18
CA SER A 519 6.66 9.81 -28.20
C SER A 519 7.98 9.93 -28.94
N ASN A 520 8.86 10.86 -28.55
CA ASN A 520 10.23 10.99 -29.08
C ASN A 520 11.18 9.87 -28.60
N LEU A 521 10.63 8.79 -28.05
CA LEU A 521 11.37 7.66 -27.50
C LEU A 521 11.56 6.60 -28.58
N THR A 522 12.66 5.85 -28.49
CA THR A 522 12.91 4.78 -29.45
C THR A 522 11.92 3.63 -29.22
N GLU A 523 11.43 3.00 -30.30
CA GLU A 523 10.41 1.95 -30.21
C GLU A 523 10.82 0.75 -29.35
N SER A 524 12.14 0.54 -29.16
CA SER A 524 12.71 -0.56 -28.38
C SER A 524 12.76 -0.33 -26.87
N ASP A 525 12.53 0.89 -26.39
CA ASP A 525 12.71 1.20 -24.98
C ASP A 525 11.57 0.63 -24.11
N THR A 526 11.95 0.13 -22.94
CA THR A 526 11.02 -0.27 -21.89
C THR A 526 10.80 0.90 -20.94
N ILE A 527 9.54 1.19 -20.65
CA ILE A 527 9.12 2.27 -19.78
C ILE A 527 8.13 1.74 -18.73
N SER A 528 7.93 2.51 -17.67
CA SER A 528 6.88 2.23 -16.70
C SER A 528 5.82 3.31 -16.73
N VAL A 529 4.56 2.92 -16.84
CA VAL A 529 3.41 3.80 -16.80
C VAL A 529 2.78 3.68 -15.43
N ARG A 530 2.79 4.77 -14.67
CA ARG A 530 2.20 4.85 -13.35
C ARG A 530 0.94 5.70 -13.39
N SER A 531 -0.18 5.14 -12.96
CA SER A 531 -1.41 5.87 -12.71
C SER A 531 -1.74 5.83 -11.23
N MET A 532 -2.21 6.94 -10.67
CA MET A 532 -2.51 7.04 -9.25
C MET A 532 -3.70 7.94 -9.00
N ILE A 533 -4.49 7.56 -8.00
CA ILE A 533 -5.61 8.31 -7.45
C ILE A 533 -5.37 8.46 -5.95
N GLN A 534 -5.35 9.68 -5.46
CA GLN A 534 -5.09 9.94 -4.04
C GLN A 534 -5.80 11.20 -3.55
N PRO A 535 -5.97 11.37 -2.23
CA PRO A 535 -6.47 12.61 -1.65
C PRO A 535 -5.59 13.81 -2.05
N LEU A 536 -6.19 14.91 -2.49
CA LEU A 536 -5.46 16.14 -2.81
C LEU A 536 -5.33 17.00 -1.54
N ALA A 537 -4.09 17.31 -1.15
CA ALA A 537 -3.79 18.28 -0.10
C ALA A 537 -3.27 19.58 -0.69
N VAL A 538 -4.17 20.50 -1.04
CA VAL A 538 -3.80 21.87 -1.46
C VAL A 538 -4.41 22.86 -0.48
N ALA A 539 -3.55 23.51 0.29
CA ALA A 539 -3.92 24.61 1.15
C ALA A 539 -3.98 25.91 0.32
N SER A 540 -5.08 26.65 0.44
CA SER A 540 -5.15 28.00 -0.13
C SER A 540 -4.06 28.90 0.46
N ALA A 541 -3.62 29.89 -0.32
CA ALA A 541 -2.77 30.96 0.18
C ALA A 541 -3.47 31.82 1.25
N THR A 542 -4.80 31.88 1.21
CA THR A 542 -5.66 32.65 2.09
C THR A 542 -6.36 31.76 3.13
N PRO A 543 -6.28 32.08 4.43
CA PRO A 543 -7.05 31.41 5.47
C PRO A 543 -8.56 31.44 5.17
N GLY A 544 -9.23 30.29 5.24
CA GLY A 544 -10.69 30.20 5.07
C GLY A 544 -11.21 30.10 3.63
N GLN A 545 -10.36 30.19 2.59
CA GLN A 545 -10.78 29.80 1.24
C GLN A 545 -10.60 28.29 1.05
N VAL A 546 -11.74 27.59 1.01
CA VAL A 546 -11.80 26.16 0.69
C VAL A 546 -11.68 26.01 -0.83
N ASN A 547 -10.46 25.85 -1.34
CA ASN A 547 -10.25 25.74 -2.80
C ASN A 547 -10.63 24.37 -3.38
N THR A 548 -10.73 23.33 -2.56
CA THR A 548 -10.96 21.97 -3.04
C THR A 548 -11.88 21.22 -2.08
N SER A 549 -13.07 20.86 -2.55
CA SER A 549 -14.03 20.10 -1.76
C SER A 549 -13.69 18.61 -1.78
N LEU A 550 -12.78 18.16 -0.91
CA LEU A 550 -12.30 16.77 -0.90
C LEU A 550 -11.83 16.30 -2.29
N SER A 551 -11.15 17.19 -3.01
CA SER A 551 -10.72 16.86 -4.37
C SER A 551 -9.78 15.66 -4.33
N THR A 552 -9.99 14.77 -5.26
CA THR A 552 -9.12 13.62 -5.48
C THR A 552 -8.16 14.00 -6.61
N MET A 553 -6.87 13.79 -6.40
CA MET A 553 -5.87 13.94 -7.44
C MET A 553 -5.86 12.67 -8.29
N ILE A 554 -6.00 12.82 -9.61
CA ILE A 554 -5.67 11.79 -10.59
C ILE A 554 -4.36 12.20 -11.22
N SER A 555 -3.36 11.32 -11.18
CA SER A 555 -2.04 11.57 -11.76
C SER A 555 -1.61 10.44 -12.67
N LEU A 556 -0.87 10.79 -13.72
CA LEU A 556 -0.23 9.89 -14.65
C LEU A 556 1.24 10.30 -14.78
N SER A 557 2.15 9.33 -14.60
CA SER A 557 3.58 9.50 -14.83
C SER A 557 4.06 8.43 -15.79
N ILE A 558 4.91 8.80 -16.74
CA ILE A 558 5.69 7.85 -17.55
C ILE A 558 7.14 7.92 -17.08
N LEU A 559 7.71 6.77 -16.75
CA LEU A 559 9.01 6.63 -16.14
C LEU A 559 9.96 5.85 -17.05
N ASP A 560 11.22 6.27 -17.10
CA ASP A 560 12.27 5.53 -17.78
C ASP A 560 12.70 4.27 -17.00
N SER A 561 13.71 3.57 -17.52
CA SER A 561 14.29 2.38 -16.88
C SER A 561 14.93 2.65 -15.52
N HIS A 562 15.25 3.91 -15.21
CA HIS A 562 15.82 4.37 -13.94
C HIS A 562 14.76 4.98 -13.00
N GLY A 563 13.47 4.93 -13.37
CA GLY A 563 12.38 5.49 -12.57
C GLY A 563 12.24 7.00 -12.66
N LYS A 564 12.91 7.66 -13.59
CA LYS A 564 12.82 9.11 -13.81
C LYS A 564 11.66 9.43 -14.75
N GLU A 565 10.90 10.48 -14.42
CA GLU A 565 9.77 10.92 -15.24
C GLU A 565 10.24 11.44 -16.61
N ILE A 566 9.52 10.99 -17.65
CA ILE A 566 9.70 11.36 -19.04
C ILE A 566 8.54 12.23 -19.47
N SER A 567 8.84 13.38 -20.07
CA SER A 567 7.83 14.26 -20.65
C SER A 567 7.25 13.65 -21.94
N ILE A 568 5.93 13.65 -22.05
CA ILE A 568 5.22 13.32 -23.29
C ILE A 568 4.87 14.64 -23.99
N HIS A 569 5.13 14.73 -25.28
CA HIS A 569 4.63 15.85 -26.08
C HIS A 569 3.19 15.56 -26.51
N THR A 570 2.27 16.45 -26.15
CA THR A 570 0.89 16.49 -26.64
C THR A 570 0.74 17.68 -27.57
N ASP A 571 -0.01 17.54 -28.66
CA ASP A 571 -0.43 18.64 -29.51
C ASP A 571 -1.96 18.69 -29.63
N ASN A 572 -2.48 19.68 -30.36
CA ASN A 572 -3.93 19.85 -30.52
C ASN A 572 -4.59 18.76 -31.38
N GLU A 573 -3.81 18.04 -32.20
CA GLU A 573 -4.31 16.98 -33.08
C GLU A 573 -4.30 15.61 -32.37
N HIS A 574 -3.41 15.46 -31.38
CA HIS A 574 -3.23 14.26 -30.56
C HIS A 574 -3.17 14.67 -29.08
N PRO A 575 -4.31 15.06 -28.48
CA PRO A 575 -4.35 15.40 -27.06
C PRO A 575 -4.26 14.13 -26.19
N MET A 576 -3.87 14.33 -24.93
CA MET A 576 -4.14 13.35 -23.88
C MET A 576 -5.55 13.60 -23.34
N GLU A 577 -6.38 12.56 -23.31
CA GLU A 577 -7.79 12.69 -22.92
C GLU A 577 -8.04 11.99 -21.58
N PHE A 578 -8.73 12.67 -20.66
CA PHE A 578 -9.14 12.14 -19.37
C PHE A 578 -10.66 12.04 -19.33
N PHE A 579 -11.17 10.82 -19.34
CA PHE A 579 -12.59 10.51 -19.16
C PHE A 579 -12.84 10.19 -17.70
N ILE A 580 -13.63 11.04 -17.03
CA ILE A 580 -14.01 10.86 -15.63
C ILE A 580 -15.53 10.69 -15.59
N PRO A 581 -16.06 9.52 -15.20
CA PRO A 581 -17.48 9.29 -15.14
C PRO A 581 -18.11 10.20 -14.07
N ARG A 582 -19.24 10.82 -14.40
CA ARG A 582 -19.98 11.70 -13.48
C ARG A 582 -21.23 10.99 -12.98
N ASP A 583 -21.64 11.30 -11.75
CA ASP A 583 -23.00 10.96 -11.31
C ASP A 583 -23.97 11.88 -12.08
N PRO A 584 -24.86 11.34 -12.93
CA PRO A 584 -25.80 12.16 -13.71
C PRO A 584 -26.81 12.91 -12.84
N ASN A 585 -26.94 12.57 -11.56
CA ASN A 585 -27.87 13.21 -10.63
C ASN A 585 -27.22 14.36 -9.84
N LEU A 586 -25.91 14.58 -9.97
CA LEU A 586 -25.19 15.63 -9.25
C LEU A 586 -25.03 16.89 -10.11
N ILE A 587 -25.66 17.99 -9.69
CA ILE A 587 -25.51 19.30 -10.34
C ILE A 587 -24.17 19.89 -9.90
N VAL A 588 -23.17 19.82 -10.77
CA VAL A 588 -21.84 20.40 -10.50
C VAL A 588 -21.83 21.87 -10.97
N PRO A 589 -21.35 22.81 -10.15
CA PRO A 589 -21.15 24.19 -10.57
C PRO A 589 -20.10 24.30 -11.69
N PRO A 590 -20.02 25.44 -12.40
CA PRO A 590 -19.00 25.65 -13.43
C PRO A 590 -17.59 25.38 -12.89
N MET A 591 -16.83 24.54 -13.58
CA MET A 591 -15.45 24.25 -13.19
C MET A 591 -14.58 25.47 -13.46
N ALA A 592 -13.80 25.88 -12.47
CA ALA A 592 -12.75 26.88 -12.65
C ALA A 592 -11.45 26.16 -13.02
N LEU A 593 -10.92 26.43 -14.21
CA LEU A 593 -9.57 25.98 -14.56
C LEU A 593 -8.56 26.83 -13.79
N TYR A 594 -7.89 26.22 -12.81
CA TYR A 594 -6.77 26.84 -12.11
C TYR A 594 -5.47 26.23 -12.62
N ASN A 595 -4.67 27.01 -13.34
CA ASN A 595 -3.36 26.56 -13.79
C ASN A 595 -2.36 26.68 -12.62
N ALA A 596 -2.35 25.67 -11.76
CA ALA A 596 -1.49 25.61 -10.57
C ALA A 596 -0.20 24.80 -10.86
N THR A 597 0.50 25.09 -11.95
CA THR A 597 1.82 24.51 -12.23
C THR A 597 2.93 25.49 -11.86
N LEU A 598 3.64 25.18 -10.78
CA LEU A 598 4.98 25.72 -10.50
C LEU A 598 6.09 24.95 -11.22
N ILE A 599 5.76 24.07 -12.18
CA ILE A 599 6.75 23.26 -12.91
C ILE A 599 6.35 23.17 -14.39
N HIS A 600 7.04 23.98 -15.20
CA HIS A 600 7.07 24.08 -16.67
C HIS A 600 5.87 24.69 -17.44
N ASP A 601 6.20 25.79 -18.15
CA ASP A 601 5.45 26.51 -19.18
C ASP A 601 5.15 25.63 -20.41
N ALA A 602 4.17 24.75 -20.31
CA ALA A 602 3.52 24.17 -21.48
C ALA A 602 2.01 24.32 -21.35
N LYS A 603 1.42 25.01 -22.33
CA LYS A 603 -0.03 25.12 -22.49
C LYS A 603 -0.59 23.73 -22.81
N HIS A 604 -1.05 23.02 -21.80
CA HIS A 604 -1.83 21.80 -21.99
C HIS A 604 -3.31 22.19 -21.99
N GLN A 605 -4.02 21.90 -23.08
CA GLN A 605 -5.48 22.02 -23.12
C GLN A 605 -6.10 20.71 -22.65
N PHE A 606 -6.92 20.79 -21.60
CA PHE A 606 -7.73 19.67 -21.13
C PHE A 606 -9.11 19.77 -21.76
N TYR A 607 -9.50 18.78 -22.56
CA TYR A 607 -10.88 18.63 -23.00
C TYR A 607 -11.66 17.87 -21.94
N PHE A 608 -12.58 18.57 -21.25
CA PHE A 608 -13.53 17.93 -20.33
C PHE A 608 -14.75 17.51 -21.13
N HIS A 609 -14.91 16.20 -21.33
CA HIS A 609 -16.14 15.61 -21.86
C HIS A 609 -17.18 15.36 -20.75
#